data_AF-A0A444XT07-F1
#
_entry.id   AF-A0A444XT07-F1
#
_cell.length_a   1.000
_cell.length_b   1.000
_cell.length_c   1.000
_cell.angle_alpha   90.00
_cell.angle_beta   90.00
_cell.angle_gamma   90.00
#
_symmetry.space_group_name_H-M   'P 1'
#
loop_
_entity.id
_entity.type
_entity.pdbx_description
1 polymer ?
#
loop_
_entity_poly.entity_id
_entity_poly.type
_entity_poly.pdbx_seq_one_letter_code
_entity_poly.pdbx_strand_id
1 'polypeptide(L)' 'MPSKHATYIPHTAGRYSVKRFRKAQCLIVERLTNSLMMHGRNNSKKLMAVRIIKHAMKIIHLLTDQNPIQVIVDAIINR' A
#
# COMPACT_ATOMS: atom_id res chain seq x y z
N MET A 1 -7.33 -22.69 -0.12
CA MET A 1 -6.12 -22.01 -0.62
C MET A 1 -6.07 -20.63 0.02
N PRO A 2 -5.08 -20.27 0.84
CA PRO A 2 -5.01 -18.92 1.39
C PRO A 2 -4.80 -17.93 0.23
N SER A 3 -5.61 -16.87 0.19
CA SER A 3 -5.51 -15.83 -0.83
C SER A 3 -4.12 -15.21 -0.79
N LYS A 4 -3.33 -15.36 -1.86
CA LYS A 4 -1.93 -14.92 -1.95
C LYS A 4 -1.71 -13.41 -1.74
N HIS A 5 -2.80 -12.63 -1.76
CA HIS A 5 -2.77 -11.17 -1.70
C HIS A 5 -3.49 -10.58 -0.46
N ALA A 6 -4.02 -11.40 0.44
CA ALA A 6 -4.54 -10.90 1.71
C ALA A 6 -3.44 -10.93 2.76
N THR A 7 -3.00 -9.76 3.22
CA THR A 7 -1.98 -9.63 4.27
C THR A 7 -2.41 -8.53 5.23
N TYR A 8 -2.28 -8.77 6.54
CA TYR A 8 -2.66 -7.79 7.57
C TYR A 8 -1.82 -6.51 7.54
N ILE A 9 -0.57 -6.61 7.11
CA ILE A 9 0.39 -5.51 7.05
C ILE A 9 0.92 -5.40 5.62
N PRO A 10 1.02 -4.20 5.03
CA PRO A 10 1.57 -3.98 3.70
C PRO A 10 3.12 -4.07 3.70
N HIS A 11 3.66 -5.17 4.23
CA HIS A 11 5.09 -5.47 4.32
C HIS A 11 5.33 -6.95 4.01
N THR A 12 5.32 -7.30 2.73
CA THR A 12 5.32 -8.71 2.27
C THR A 12 6.74 -9.25 2.03
N ALA A 13 7.78 -8.40 2.12
CA ALA A 13 9.18 -8.73 1.78
C ALA A 13 9.35 -9.39 0.39
N GLY A 14 8.38 -9.16 -0.51
CA GLY A 14 8.32 -9.80 -1.82
C GLY A 14 9.33 -9.23 -2.82
N ARG A 15 9.96 -10.10 -3.60
CA ARG A 15 10.91 -9.72 -4.66
C ARG A 15 10.19 -9.48 -6.00
N TYR A 16 9.52 -8.33 -6.11
CA TYR A 16 8.70 -7.99 -7.28
C TYR A 16 9.47 -7.41 -8.48
N SER A 17 10.74 -7.05 -8.32
CA SER A 17 11.59 -6.48 -9.38
C SER A 17 12.31 -7.51 -10.24
N VAL A 18 12.33 -8.79 -9.84
CA VAL A 18 13.19 -9.82 -10.45
C VAL A 18 12.78 -10.19 -11.89
N LYS A 19 11.48 -10.12 -12.24
CA LYS A 19 10.99 -10.44 -13.59
C LYS A 19 10.03 -9.35 -14.07
N ARG A 20 10.00 -9.14 -15.39
CA ARG A 20 9.00 -8.27 -16.05
C ARG A 20 7.59 -8.70 -15.63
N PHE A 21 6.74 -7.73 -15.31
CA PHE A 21 5.35 -7.90 -14.80
C PHE A 21 5.16 -8.43 -13.37
N ARG A 22 6.20 -8.82 -12.62
CA ARG A 22 6.02 -9.20 -11.19
C ARG A 22 5.57 -8.05 -10.28
N LYS A 23 5.77 -6.80 -10.71
CA LYS A 23 5.22 -5.61 -10.03
C LYS A 23 3.68 -5.60 -9.99
N ALA A 24 3.00 -6.29 -10.91
CA ALA A 24 1.54 -6.41 -10.90
C ALA A 24 1.03 -7.24 -9.71
N GLN A 25 1.81 -8.24 -9.27
CA GLN A 25 1.48 -9.12 -8.15
C GLN A 25 1.70 -8.47 -6.77
N CYS A 26 2.38 -7.32 -6.70
CA CYS A 26 2.56 -6.56 -5.47
C CYS A 26 1.23 -6.00 -4.97
N LEU A 27 1.03 -5.91 -3.65
CA LEU A 27 -0.19 -5.36 -3.07
C LEU A 27 -0.30 -3.87 -3.39
N ILE A 28 -1.52 -3.40 -3.71
CA ILE A 28 -1.77 -1.98 -4.04
C ILE A 28 -1.28 -1.06 -2.90
N VAL A 29 -1.62 -1.40 -1.66
CA VAL A 29 -1.21 -0.63 -0.48
C VAL A 29 0.31 -0.68 -0.29
N GLU A 30 0.96 -1.82 -0.54
CA GLU A 30 2.43 -1.91 -0.47
C GLU A 30 3.12 -1.08 -1.55
N ARG A 31 2.53 -0.99 -2.76
CA ARG A 31 3.00 -0.09 -3.81
C ARG A 31 2.91 1.37 -3.38
N LEU A 32 1.77 1.79 -2.80
CA LEU A 32 1.60 3.13 -2.23
C LEU A 32 2.65 3.43 -1.15
N THR A 33 2.88 2.51 -0.22
CA THR A 33 3.93 2.64 0.81
C THR A 33 5.30 2.89 0.20
N ASN A 34 5.68 2.13 -0.83
CA ASN A 34 6.99 2.28 -1.47
C ASN A 34 7.12 3.63 -2.20
N SER A 35 6.05 4.12 -2.82
CA SER A 35 6.04 5.44 -3.47
C SER A 35 6.22 6.60 -2.49
N LEU A 36 5.79 6.48 -1.24
CA LEU A 36 6.00 7.49 -0.20
C LEU A 36 7.47 7.66 0.23
N MET A 37 8.32 6.68 -0.10
CA MET A 37 9.71 6.61 0.37
C MET A 37 10.76 7.07 -0.66
N MET A 38 10.35 7.62 -1.81
CA MET A 38 11.26 7.88 -2.95
C MET A 38 12.28 9.01 -2.74
N HIS A 39 12.08 9.87 -1.74
CA HIS A 39 12.96 11.00 -1.47
C HIS A 39 14.04 10.60 -0.46
N GLY A 40 15.30 10.97 -0.72
CA GLY A 40 16.50 10.44 -0.02
C GLY A 40 16.39 10.30 1.50
N ARG A 41 15.86 11.29 2.21
CA ARG A 41 15.68 11.25 3.68
C ARG A 41 14.69 10.19 4.17
N ASN A 42 13.81 9.71 3.30
CA ASN A 42 12.73 8.75 3.58
C ASN A 42 13.03 7.34 3.04
N ASN A 43 14.18 7.17 2.37
CA ASN A 43 14.61 5.87 1.85
C ASN A 43 14.70 4.84 2.98
N SER A 44 14.26 3.61 2.70
CA SER A 44 14.29 2.46 3.62
C SER A 44 13.48 2.60 4.93
N LYS A 45 12.79 3.72 5.17
CA LYS A 45 11.90 3.94 6.32
C LYS A 45 10.50 3.33 6.15
N LYS A 46 10.42 2.04 5.79
CA LYS A 46 9.14 1.38 5.45
C LYS A 46 8.16 1.31 6.62
N LEU A 47 8.64 1.00 7.82
CA LEU A 47 7.80 0.97 9.03
C LEU A 47 7.17 2.34 9.32
N MET A 48 7.90 3.43 9.08
CA MET A 48 7.37 4.79 9.23
C MET A 48 6.26 5.06 8.21
N ALA A 49 6.47 4.71 6.94
CA ALA A 49 5.47 4.89 5.88
C ALA A 49 4.19 4.06 6.14
N VAL A 50 4.33 2.82 6.63
CA VAL A 50 3.17 1.98 7.00
C VAL A 50 2.35 2.62 8.12
N ARG A 51 2.99 3.26 9.11
CA ARG A 51 2.29 3.98 10.18
C ARG A 51 1.51 5.17 9.63
N ILE A 52 2.10 5.94 8.72
CA ILE A 52 1.42 7.07 8.06
C ILE A 52 0.16 6.59 7.32
N ILE A 53 0.27 5.51 6.55
CA ILE A 53 -0.88 4.93 5.84
C ILE A 53 -1.96 4.43 6.80
N LYS A 54 -1.59 3.80 7.91
CA LYS A 54 -2.55 3.39 8.94
C LYS A 54 -3.35 4.57 9.47
N HIS A 55 -2.69 5.70 9.75
CA HIS A 55 -3.37 6.91 10.20
C HIS A 55 -4.25 7.51 9.09
N ALA A 56 -3.77 7.56 7.85
CA ALA A 56 -4.55 8.04 6.71
C ALA A 56 -5.81 7.21 6.46
N MET A 57 -5.72 5.88 6.48
CA MET A 57 -6.88 4.99 6.35
C MET A 57 -7.90 5.19 7.47
N LYS A 58 -7.45 5.47 8.70
CA LYS A 58 -8.34 5.81 9.82
C LYS A 58 -9.06 7.14 9.57
N ILE A 59 -8.36 8.16 9.08
CA ILE A 59 -8.98 9.45 8.74
C ILE A 59 -10.02 9.28 7.63
N ILE A 60 -9.69 8.54 6.56
CA ILE A 60 -10.63 8.27 5.46
C ILE A 60 -11.91 7.61 5.98
N HIS A 61 -11.77 6.58 6.82
CA HIS A 61 -12.92 5.89 7.40
C HIS A 61 -13.78 6.84 8.25
N LEU A 62 -13.17 7.67 9.09
CA LEU A 62 -13.89 8.64 9.93
C LEU A 62 -14.58 9.77 9.14
N LEU A 63 -14.07 10.11 7.95
CA LEU A 63 -14.63 11.19 7.13
C LEU A 63 -15.73 10.71 6.16
N THR A 64 -15.68 9.45 5.74
CA THR A 64 -16.54 8.92 4.66
C THR A 64 -17.48 7.81 5.13
N ASP A 65 -17.27 7.26 6.32
CA ASP A 65 -17.95 6.06 6.85
C ASP A 65 -17.87 4.82 5.91
N GLN A 66 -16.98 4.87 4.91
CA GLN A 66 -16.77 3.81 3.93
C GLN A 66 -15.54 2.97 4.28
N ASN A 67 -15.41 1.82 3.60
CA ASN A 67 -14.20 1.02 3.68
C ASN A 67 -13.03 1.77 3.01
N PRO A 68 -11.97 2.15 3.75
CA PRO A 68 -10.89 2.96 3.22
C PRO A 68 -10.11 2.24 2.11
N ILE A 69 -10.13 0.90 2.06
CA ILE A 69 -9.49 0.15 0.98
C ILE A 69 -10.22 0.40 -0.35
N GLN A 70 -11.55 0.41 -0.33
CA GLN A 70 -12.37 0.67 -1.52
C GLN A 70 -12.11 2.08 -2.04
N VAL A 71 -12.11 3.08 -1.15
CA VAL A 71 -11.81 4.49 -1.50
C VAL A 71 -10.44 4.64 -2.17
N ILE A 72 -9.42 3.94 -1.65
CA ILE A 72 -8.07 3.97 -2.27
C ILE A 72 -8.07 3.31 -3.65
N VAL A 73 -8.80 2.20 -3.83
CA VAL A 73 -8.92 1.53 -5.12
C VAL A 73 -9.65 2.40 -6.14
N ASP A 74 -10.77 3.00 -5.73
CA ASP A 74 -11.57 3.89 -6.58
C ASP A 74 -10.77 5.13 -6.99
N ALA A 75 -9.97 5.70 -6.07
CA ALA A 75 -9.09 6.83 -6.35
C ALA A 75 -7.96 6.48 -7.35
N ILE A 76 -7.52 5.22 -7.41
CA ILE A 76 -6.52 4.76 -8.40
C ILE A 76 -7.16 4.52 -9.76
N ILE A 77 -8.42 4.06 -9.79
CA ILE A 77 -9.16 3.78 -11.03
C ILE A 77 -9.57 5.09 -11.71
N ASN A 78 -10.12 6.04 -10.94
CA ASN A 78 -10.70 7.30 -11.45
C ASN A 78 -9.66 8.42 -11.64
N ARG A 79 -8.43 8.05 -12.00
CA ARG A 79 -7.32 8.99 -12.18
C ARG A 79 -7.42 9.78 -13.48
#